data_AF-A0A8S3VAL8-F1
#
_entry.id   AF-A0A8S3VAL8-F1
#
_cell.length_a   1.000
_cell.length_b   1.000
_cell.length_c   1.000
_cell.angle_alpha   90.00
_cell.angle_beta   90.00
_cell.angle_gamma   90.00
#
_symmetry.space_group_name_H-M   'P 1'
#
loop_
_entity.id
_entity.type
_entity.pdbx_description
1 polymer ?
#
loop_
_entity_poly.entity_id
_entity_poly.type
_entity_poly.pdbx_seq_one_letter_code
_entity_poly.pdbx_strand_id
1 'polypeptide(L)'
;MDHLSGKMNGISSELDRIKSDGEGAVLQRCQEEIVRLKEDNQRLAIDFEKAKKLLETSHRKVRHMEVKLQNEQKQSKGRVQQEEETVMALREESRQKDEQTMKMRRALKELGGKNQDLMEQNLIIREQLKHLEYLSTDETQKLQRRFTQEMGLCFSELQSLVNICMQRAEGQDPNMSMLLGVRPPTNEQELDTPVSSDEKQTLRHWLSKLRDLRSEVEKLRGMISNKYAEDMGDNLNCATQ
;
A
#
# COMPACT_ATOMS: atom_id res chain seq x y z
N MET A 1 135.78 -49.39 33.23
CA MET A 1 134.63 -48.86 32.47
C MET A 1 133.72 -49.97 31.95
N ASP A 2 134.26 -51.11 31.55
CA ASP A 2 133.46 -52.20 30.93
C ASP A 2 132.48 -52.94 31.87
N HIS A 3 132.79 -53.06 33.16
CA HIS A 3 131.91 -53.77 34.11
C HIS A 3 130.63 -52.98 34.46
N LEU A 4 130.72 -51.64 34.52
CA LEU A 4 129.56 -50.76 34.71
C LEU A 4 128.68 -50.73 33.45
N SER A 5 129.30 -50.77 32.26
CA SER A 5 128.59 -50.88 30.99
C SER A 5 127.79 -52.18 30.88
N GLY A 6 128.37 -53.32 31.29
CA GLY A 6 127.67 -54.62 31.33
C GLY A 6 126.48 -54.66 32.31
N LYS A 7 126.63 -54.09 33.51
CA LYS A 7 125.51 -53.97 34.47
C LYS A 7 124.40 -53.05 33.97
N MET A 8 124.77 -51.94 33.33
CA MET A 8 123.83 -50.99 32.74
C MET A 8 123.06 -51.62 31.57
N ASN A 9 123.71 -52.42 30.73
CA ASN A 9 123.05 -53.20 29.67
C ASN A 9 122.13 -54.29 30.24
N GLY A 10 122.54 -54.97 31.32
CA GLY A 10 121.71 -55.96 32.01
C GLY A 10 120.45 -55.35 32.63
N ILE A 11 120.59 -54.24 33.35
CA ILE A 11 119.47 -53.47 33.91
C ILE A 11 118.56 -52.94 32.79
N SER A 12 119.14 -52.47 31.67
CA SER A 12 118.35 -52.04 30.50
C SER A 12 117.53 -53.20 29.93
N SER A 13 118.12 -54.40 29.84
CA SER A 13 117.41 -55.60 29.35
C SER A 13 116.32 -56.09 30.30
N GLU A 14 116.52 -56.01 31.62
CA GLU A 14 115.48 -56.34 32.60
C GLU A 14 114.36 -55.29 32.63
N LEU A 15 114.70 -54.01 32.48
CA LEU A 15 113.73 -52.93 32.34
C LEU A 15 112.87 -53.11 31.08
N ASP A 16 113.49 -53.50 29.97
CA ASP A 16 112.77 -53.79 28.72
C ASP A 16 111.89 -55.04 28.85
N ARG A 17 112.34 -56.08 29.57
CA ARG A 17 111.53 -57.25 29.91
C ARG A 17 110.34 -56.94 30.82
N ILE A 18 110.52 -56.10 31.84
CA ILE A 18 109.43 -55.69 32.75
C ILE A 18 108.42 -54.80 32.02
N LYS A 19 108.88 -53.99 31.05
CA LYS A 19 108.00 -53.24 30.15
C LYS A 19 107.24 -54.15 29.19
N SER A 20 107.85 -55.25 28.73
CA SER A 20 107.23 -56.17 27.77
C SER A 20 106.37 -57.27 28.41
N ASP A 21 106.66 -57.71 29.63
CA ASP A 21 105.98 -58.81 30.34
C ASP A 21 105.71 -58.47 31.83
N GLY A 22 104.57 -58.91 32.36
CA GLY A 22 104.17 -58.73 33.75
C GLY A 22 103.46 -57.40 34.06
N GLU A 23 103.71 -56.82 35.23
CA GLU A 23 103.01 -55.63 35.75
C GLU A 23 103.30 -54.34 34.93
N GLY A 24 104.48 -54.21 34.33
CA GLY A 24 104.84 -53.04 33.52
C GLY A 24 104.09 -52.96 32.18
N ALA A 25 103.87 -54.09 31.51
CA ALA A 25 103.03 -54.18 30.30
C ALA A 25 101.54 -53.90 30.61
N VAL A 26 101.07 -54.24 31.81
CA VAL A 26 99.71 -53.89 32.27
C VAL A 26 99.62 -52.38 32.50
N LEU A 27 100.59 -51.78 33.19
CA LEU A 27 100.64 -50.33 33.42
C LEU A 27 100.70 -49.53 32.11
N GLN A 28 101.48 -49.98 31.11
CA GLN A 28 101.54 -49.31 29.81
C GLN A 28 100.20 -49.39 29.06
N ARG A 29 99.52 -50.54 29.07
CA ARG A 29 98.17 -50.67 28.49
C ARG A 29 97.15 -49.79 29.21
N CYS A 30 97.19 -49.75 30.55
CA CYS A 30 96.35 -48.83 31.32
C CYS A 30 96.65 -47.36 30.99
N GLN A 31 97.91 -47.00 30.80
CA GLN A 31 98.30 -45.64 30.42
C GLN A 31 97.77 -45.26 29.03
N GLU A 32 97.87 -46.15 28.04
CA GLU A 32 97.32 -45.94 26.70
C GLU A 32 95.79 -45.83 26.72
N GLU A 33 95.12 -46.66 27.53
CA GLU A 33 93.66 -46.61 27.72
C GLU A 33 93.22 -45.28 28.39
N ILE A 34 93.95 -44.80 29.40
CA ILE A 34 93.69 -43.50 30.03
C ILE A 34 93.82 -42.36 29.01
N VAL A 35 94.82 -42.40 28.12
CA VAL A 35 94.99 -41.39 27.08
C VAL A 35 93.81 -41.43 26.10
N ARG A 36 93.40 -42.61 25.62
CA ARG A 36 92.21 -42.76 24.75
C ARG A 36 90.94 -42.25 25.42
N LEU A 37 90.69 -42.63 26.66
CA LEU A 37 89.54 -42.17 27.43
C LEU A 37 89.54 -40.64 27.61
N LYS A 38 90.71 -40.02 27.76
CA LYS A 38 90.82 -38.55 27.83
C LYS A 38 90.46 -37.89 26.50
N GLU A 39 90.96 -38.42 25.38
CA GLU A 39 90.62 -37.92 24.04
C GLU A 39 89.14 -38.08 23.72
N ASP A 40 88.56 -39.23 24.06
CA ASP A 40 87.12 -39.49 23.89
C ASP A 40 86.28 -38.57 24.77
N ASN A 41 86.68 -38.36 26.03
CA ASN A 41 85.98 -37.43 26.93
C ASN A 41 86.04 -35.98 26.42
N GLN A 42 87.16 -35.57 25.82
CA GLN A 42 87.26 -34.26 25.16
C GLN A 42 86.33 -34.14 23.95
N ARG A 43 86.26 -35.18 23.10
CA ARG A 43 85.33 -35.22 21.96
C ARG A 43 83.89 -35.13 22.41
N LEU A 44 83.52 -35.94 23.42
CA LEU A 44 82.18 -35.94 24.01
C LEU A 44 81.82 -34.58 24.61
N ALA A 45 82.77 -33.90 25.28
CA ALA A 45 82.53 -32.56 25.83
C ALA A 45 82.22 -31.53 24.72
N ILE A 46 82.93 -31.60 23.60
CA ILE A 46 82.68 -30.72 22.44
C ILE A 46 81.30 -31.01 21.83
N ASP A 47 80.95 -32.28 21.64
CA ASP A 47 79.68 -32.65 21.03
C ASP A 47 78.49 -32.37 21.95
N PHE A 48 78.67 -32.52 23.27
CA PHE A 48 77.71 -32.08 24.27
C PHE A 48 77.44 -30.58 24.17
N GLU A 49 78.47 -29.75 24.07
CA GLU A 49 78.31 -28.30 23.95
C GLU A 49 77.63 -27.90 22.63
N LYS A 50 77.92 -28.58 21.52
CA LYS A 50 77.20 -28.39 20.25
C LYS A 50 75.73 -28.76 20.37
N ALA A 51 75.42 -29.93 20.93
CA ALA A 51 74.05 -30.41 21.11
C ALA A 51 73.25 -29.47 22.02
N LYS A 52 73.88 -28.96 23.10
CA LYS A 52 73.29 -27.97 24.00
C LYS A 52 72.93 -26.68 23.26
N LYS A 53 73.82 -26.12 22.44
CA LYS A 53 73.54 -24.91 21.63
C LYS A 53 72.41 -25.14 20.63
N LEU A 54 72.36 -26.30 19.98
CA LEU A 54 71.26 -26.66 19.07
C LEU A 54 69.93 -26.77 19.83
N LEU A 55 69.93 -27.38 21.02
CA LEU A 55 68.74 -27.48 21.87
C LEU A 55 68.26 -26.09 22.31
N GLU A 56 69.16 -25.21 22.76
CA GLU A 56 68.82 -23.85 23.17
C GLU A 56 68.23 -23.01 22.03
N THR A 57 68.83 -23.08 20.84
CA THR A 57 68.32 -22.36 19.65
C THR A 57 66.98 -22.91 19.19
N SER A 58 66.79 -24.23 19.20
CA SER A 58 65.52 -24.87 18.90
C SER A 58 64.44 -24.42 19.90
N HIS A 59 64.73 -24.48 21.19
CA HIS A 59 63.79 -24.08 22.25
C HIS A 59 63.41 -22.60 22.16
N ARG A 60 64.35 -21.70 21.83
CA ARG A 60 64.03 -20.28 21.56
C ARG A 60 63.07 -20.11 20.37
N LYS A 61 63.27 -20.87 19.29
CA LYS A 61 62.38 -20.84 18.12
C LYS A 61 60.99 -21.36 18.46
N VAL A 62 60.90 -22.47 19.20
CA VAL A 62 59.62 -23.04 19.66
C VAL A 62 58.87 -22.01 20.50
N ARG A 63 59.50 -21.40 21.52
CA ARG A 63 58.87 -20.36 22.34
C ARG A 63 58.38 -19.16 21.53
N HIS A 64 59.17 -18.72 20.55
CA HIS A 64 58.75 -17.63 19.67
C HIS A 64 57.51 -18.00 18.84
N MET A 65 57.48 -19.21 18.28
CA MET A 65 56.32 -19.71 17.54
C MET A 65 55.09 -19.89 18.44
N GLU A 66 55.25 -20.39 19.68
CA GLU A 66 54.17 -20.53 20.65
C GLU A 66 53.49 -19.19 20.94
N VAL A 67 54.27 -18.14 21.21
CA VAL A 67 53.72 -16.79 21.45
C VAL A 67 53.02 -16.26 20.21
N LYS A 68 53.60 -16.45 19.02
CA LYS A 68 52.99 -16.02 17.76
C LYS A 68 51.63 -16.71 17.52
N LEU A 69 51.58 -18.04 17.65
CA LEU A 69 50.36 -18.82 17.50
C LEU A 69 49.32 -18.44 18.55
N GLN A 70 49.72 -18.20 19.79
CA GLN A 70 48.81 -17.76 20.85
C GLN A 70 48.18 -16.40 20.54
N ASN A 71 48.96 -15.46 20.00
CA ASN A 71 48.46 -14.14 19.61
C ASN A 71 47.50 -14.22 18.41
N GLU A 72 47.87 -14.98 17.38
CA GLU A 72 47.01 -15.23 16.21
C GLU A 72 45.70 -15.91 16.61
N GLN A 73 45.75 -16.89 17.52
CA GLN A 73 44.57 -17.56 18.05
C GLN A 73 43.66 -16.60 18.83
N LYS A 74 44.22 -15.72 19.67
CA LYS A 74 43.44 -14.71 20.39
C LYS A 74 42.76 -13.73 19.43
N GLN A 75 43.49 -13.26 18.42
CA GLN A 75 42.94 -12.35 17.42
C GLN A 75 41.83 -13.01 16.60
N SER A 76 42.05 -14.24 16.12
CA SER A 76 41.05 -15.00 15.36
C SER A 76 39.78 -15.25 16.20
N LYS A 77 39.92 -15.65 17.47
CA LYS A 77 38.76 -15.82 18.38
C LYS A 77 37.98 -14.51 18.57
N GLY A 78 38.67 -13.39 18.78
CA GLY A 78 38.01 -12.09 18.92
C GLY A 78 37.25 -11.68 17.66
N ARG A 79 37.81 -11.92 16.48
CA ARG A 79 37.14 -11.67 15.21
C ARG A 79 35.89 -12.53 15.03
N VAL A 80 35.99 -13.83 15.30
CA VAL A 80 34.86 -14.75 15.20
C VAL A 80 33.74 -14.33 16.15
N GLN A 81 34.06 -14.00 17.41
CA GLN A 81 33.07 -13.53 18.36
C GLN A 81 32.37 -12.24 17.90
N GLN A 82 33.14 -11.26 17.39
CA GLN A 82 32.57 -10.04 16.85
C GLN A 82 31.65 -10.32 15.65
N GLU A 83 32.07 -11.18 14.72
CA GLU A 83 31.27 -11.57 13.57
C GLU A 83 29.98 -12.29 14.01
N GLU A 84 30.03 -13.19 15.00
CA GLU A 84 28.86 -13.85 15.59
C GLU A 84 27.87 -12.85 16.20
N GLU A 85 28.35 -11.87 16.97
CA GLU A 85 27.53 -10.80 17.53
C GLU A 85 26.85 -9.95 16.44
N THR A 86 27.60 -9.57 15.40
CA THR A 86 27.03 -8.82 14.27
C THR A 86 25.97 -9.62 13.51
N VAL A 87 26.20 -10.92 13.29
CA VAL A 87 25.22 -11.80 12.62
C VAL A 87 23.95 -11.93 13.46
N MET A 88 24.06 -12.07 14.78
CA MET A 88 22.90 -12.10 15.66
C MET A 88 22.10 -10.80 15.59
N ALA A 89 22.76 -9.65 15.63
CA ALA A 89 22.11 -8.35 15.52
C ALA A 89 21.38 -8.16 14.17
N LEU A 90 22.04 -8.52 13.06
CA LEU A 90 21.45 -8.43 11.72
C LEU A 90 20.25 -9.37 11.54
N ARG A 91 20.30 -10.58 12.12
CA ARG A 91 19.17 -11.52 12.10
C ARG A 91 17.96 -10.97 12.85
N GLU A 92 18.19 -10.35 14.00
CA GLU A 92 17.11 -9.72 14.77
C GLU A 92 16.50 -8.54 14.02
N GLU A 93 17.33 -7.68 13.43
CA GLU A 93 16.86 -6.56 12.61
C GLU A 93 16.05 -7.04 11.39
N SER A 94 16.51 -8.10 10.72
CA SER A 94 15.77 -8.72 9.61
C SER A 94 14.41 -9.22 10.07
N ARG A 95 14.34 -9.92 11.21
CA ARG A 95 13.08 -10.40 11.78
C ARG A 95 12.12 -9.25 12.07
N GLN A 96 12.59 -8.17 12.68
CA GLN A 96 11.77 -6.99 12.97
C GLN A 96 11.24 -6.32 11.70
N LYS A 97 12.08 -6.20 10.66
CA LYS A 97 11.67 -5.67 9.35
C LYS A 97 10.63 -6.55 8.67
N ASP A 98 10.75 -7.87 8.77
CA ASP A 98 9.77 -8.82 8.24
C ASP A 98 8.42 -8.68 8.96
N GLU A 99 8.43 -8.57 10.28
CA GLU A 99 7.22 -8.33 11.08
C GLU A 99 6.54 -7.01 10.72
N GLN A 100 7.32 -5.93 10.58
CA GLN A 100 6.80 -4.62 10.17
C GLN A 100 6.19 -4.69 8.77
N THR A 101 6.85 -5.38 7.84
CA THR A 101 6.35 -5.61 6.48
C THR A 101 5.04 -6.38 6.49
N MET A 102 4.91 -7.43 7.31
CA MET A 102 3.65 -8.16 7.46
C MET A 102 2.52 -7.31 8.05
N LYS A 103 2.82 -6.44 9.03
CA LYS A 103 1.85 -5.49 9.59
C LYS A 103 1.38 -4.50 8.52
N MET A 104 2.30 -3.92 7.75
CA MET A 104 1.98 -2.98 6.68
C MET A 104 1.14 -3.64 5.57
N ARG A 105 1.48 -4.87 5.15
CA ARG A 105 0.68 -5.62 4.16
C ARG A 105 -0.75 -5.86 4.64
N ARG A 106 -0.95 -6.19 5.93
CA ARG A 106 -2.29 -6.34 6.51
C ARG A 106 -3.06 -5.02 6.49
N ALA A 107 -2.45 -3.93 6.94
CA ALA A 107 -3.08 -2.61 6.92
C ALA A 107 -3.47 -2.17 5.50
N LEU A 108 -2.61 -2.42 4.50
CA LEU A 108 -2.92 -2.14 3.10
C LEU A 108 -4.10 -2.98 2.59
N LYS A 109 -4.18 -4.26 2.97
CA LYS A 109 -5.32 -5.12 2.60
C LYS A 109 -6.63 -4.62 3.23
N GLU A 110 -6.60 -4.22 4.50
CA GLU A 110 -7.76 -3.66 5.19
C GLU A 110 -8.22 -2.33 4.57
N LEU A 111 -7.27 -1.43 4.26
CA LEU A 111 -7.56 -0.18 3.56
C LEU A 111 -8.12 -0.44 2.17
N GLY A 112 -7.56 -1.40 1.43
CA GLY A 112 -8.07 -1.83 0.12
C GLY A 112 -9.51 -2.30 0.19
N GLY A 113 -9.86 -3.12 1.19
CA GLY A 113 -11.24 -3.56 1.44
C GLY A 113 -12.18 -2.39 1.72
N LYS A 114 -11.83 -1.51 2.67
CA LYS A 114 -12.63 -0.31 2.98
C LYS A 114 -12.83 0.60 1.76
N ASN A 115 -11.81 0.75 0.92
CA ASN A 115 -11.90 1.55 -0.29
C ASN A 115 -12.85 0.92 -1.33
N GLN A 116 -12.85 -0.41 -1.43
CA GLN A 116 -13.80 -1.13 -2.28
C GLN A 116 -15.24 -0.96 -1.77
N ASP A 117 -15.47 -1.10 -0.47
CA ASP A 117 -16.79 -0.89 0.14
C ASP A 117 -17.32 0.53 -0.10
N LEU A 118 -16.44 1.55 0.06
CA LEU A 118 -16.79 2.94 -0.24
C LEU A 118 -17.10 3.16 -1.73
N MET A 119 -16.38 2.49 -2.63
CA MET A 119 -16.65 2.58 -4.06
C MET A 119 -18.02 1.97 -4.42
N GLU A 120 -18.38 0.84 -3.80
CA GLU A 120 -19.70 0.22 -3.95
C GLU A 120 -20.81 1.13 -3.42
N GLN A 121 -20.64 1.71 -2.23
CA GLN A 121 -21.59 2.69 -1.68
C GLN A 121 -21.74 3.91 -2.60
N ASN A 122 -20.65 4.41 -3.17
CA ASN A 122 -20.70 5.54 -4.10
C ASN A 122 -21.49 5.20 -5.37
N LEU A 123 -21.33 3.99 -5.91
CA LEU A 123 -22.09 3.49 -7.04
C LEU A 123 -23.59 3.39 -6.72
N ILE A 124 -23.93 2.85 -5.55
CA ILE A 124 -25.34 2.76 -5.10
C ILE A 124 -25.97 4.15 -5.01
N ILE A 125 -25.27 5.10 -4.38
CA ILE A 125 -25.78 6.48 -4.23
C ILE A 125 -25.94 7.15 -5.60
N ARG A 126 -24.99 6.96 -6.52
CA ARG A 126 -25.11 7.52 -7.89
C ARG A 126 -26.32 6.96 -8.63
N GLU A 127 -26.59 5.67 -8.51
CA GLU A 127 -27.76 5.05 -9.15
C GLU A 127 -29.07 5.57 -8.52
N GLN A 128 -29.10 5.70 -7.19
CA GLN A 128 -30.24 6.29 -6.49
C GLN A 128 -30.49 7.74 -6.91
N LEU A 129 -29.44 8.55 -7.03
CA LEU A 129 -29.54 9.93 -7.52
C LEU A 129 -30.10 9.97 -8.94
N LYS A 130 -29.58 9.15 -9.84
CA LYS A 130 -30.07 9.05 -11.22
C LYS A 130 -31.55 8.64 -11.27
N HIS A 131 -31.97 7.72 -10.42
CA HIS A 131 -33.37 7.32 -10.32
C HIS A 131 -34.27 8.46 -9.83
N LEU A 132 -33.84 9.20 -8.79
CA LEU A 132 -34.56 10.36 -8.28
C LEU A 132 -34.64 11.50 -9.30
N GLU A 133 -33.57 11.76 -10.06
CA GLU A 133 -33.56 12.72 -11.16
C GLU A 133 -34.55 12.33 -12.26
N TYR A 134 -34.61 11.04 -12.61
CA TYR A 134 -35.59 10.52 -13.56
C TYR A 134 -37.04 10.72 -13.08
N LEU A 135 -37.36 10.31 -11.86
CA LEU A 135 -38.69 10.49 -11.26
C LEU A 135 -39.06 11.97 -11.18
N SER A 136 -38.11 12.83 -10.82
CA SER A 136 -38.31 14.27 -10.80
C SER A 136 -38.67 14.80 -12.19
N THR A 137 -37.97 14.36 -13.24
CA THR A 137 -38.20 14.81 -14.62
C THR A 137 -39.58 14.38 -15.13
N ASP A 138 -39.99 13.13 -14.88
CA ASP A 138 -41.32 12.60 -15.24
C ASP A 138 -42.45 13.41 -14.57
N GLU A 139 -42.33 13.68 -13.26
CA GLU A 139 -43.28 14.53 -12.54
C GLU A 139 -43.35 15.96 -13.09
N THR A 140 -42.21 16.52 -13.53
CA THR A 140 -42.20 17.82 -14.20
C THR A 140 -43.00 17.79 -15.50
N GLN A 141 -42.74 16.80 -16.36
CA GLN A 141 -43.39 16.68 -17.66
C GLN A 141 -44.90 16.55 -17.52
N LYS A 142 -45.38 15.73 -16.59
CA LYS A 142 -46.81 15.59 -16.27
C LYS A 142 -47.44 16.92 -15.87
N LEU A 143 -46.74 17.71 -15.05
CA LEU A 143 -47.23 18.99 -14.59
C LEU A 143 -47.31 20.03 -15.72
N GLN A 144 -46.30 20.06 -16.61
CA GLN A 144 -46.28 20.93 -17.78
C GLN A 144 -47.40 20.58 -18.78
N ARG A 145 -47.62 19.29 -19.07
CA ARG A 145 -48.74 18.82 -19.91
C ARG A 145 -50.08 19.32 -19.39
N ARG A 146 -50.32 19.13 -18.09
CA ARG A 146 -51.54 19.58 -17.43
C ARG A 146 -51.73 21.10 -17.54
N PHE A 147 -50.65 21.86 -17.35
CA PHE A 147 -50.69 23.33 -17.47
C PHE A 147 -51.05 23.79 -18.89
N THR A 148 -50.38 23.26 -19.91
CA THR A 148 -50.67 23.60 -21.31
C THR A 148 -52.09 23.24 -21.70
N GLN A 149 -52.58 22.08 -21.27
CA GLN A 149 -53.96 21.64 -21.54
C GLN A 149 -54.98 22.58 -20.91
N GLU A 150 -54.86 22.89 -19.61
CA GLU A 150 -55.74 23.82 -18.92
C GLU A 150 -55.69 25.22 -19.56
N MET A 151 -54.52 25.65 -20.03
CA MET A 151 -54.35 26.96 -20.66
C MET A 151 -55.07 27.02 -22.00
N GLY A 152 -54.94 25.99 -22.84
CA GLY A 152 -55.67 25.87 -24.09
C GLY A 152 -57.19 25.81 -23.88
N LEU A 153 -57.64 25.11 -22.84
CA LEU A 153 -59.06 25.07 -22.47
C LEU A 153 -59.58 26.46 -22.07
N CYS A 154 -58.86 27.17 -21.20
CA CYS A 154 -59.22 28.53 -20.79
C CYS A 154 -59.22 29.50 -21.98
N PHE A 155 -58.21 29.41 -22.85
CA PHE A 155 -58.11 30.26 -24.04
C PHE A 155 -59.28 30.06 -24.99
N SER A 156 -59.63 28.81 -25.30
CA SER A 156 -60.80 28.53 -26.15
C SER A 156 -62.12 28.94 -25.50
N GLU A 157 -62.20 28.92 -24.17
CA GLU A 157 -63.36 29.36 -23.38
C GLU A 157 -63.58 30.86 -23.52
N LEU A 158 -62.49 31.62 -23.36
CA LEU A 158 -62.43 33.07 -23.55
C LEU A 158 -62.73 33.44 -25.01
N GLN A 159 -62.10 32.78 -25.98
CA GLN A 159 -62.34 33.03 -27.41
C GLN A 159 -63.81 32.79 -27.79
N SER A 160 -64.42 31.75 -27.22
CA SER A 160 -65.84 31.48 -27.38
C SER A 160 -66.71 32.64 -26.86
N LEU A 161 -66.40 33.16 -25.66
CA LEU A 161 -67.10 34.33 -25.11
C LEU A 161 -66.90 35.60 -25.93
N VAL A 162 -65.68 35.85 -26.43
CA VAL A 162 -65.40 36.99 -27.31
C VAL A 162 -66.25 36.90 -28.57
N ASN A 163 -66.35 35.73 -29.21
CA ASN A 163 -67.19 35.53 -30.39
C ASN A 163 -68.67 35.78 -30.09
N ILE A 164 -69.18 35.32 -28.95
CA ILE A 164 -70.56 35.59 -28.51
C ILE A 164 -70.80 37.10 -28.34
N CYS A 165 -69.86 37.81 -27.69
CA CYS A 165 -69.97 39.24 -27.48
C CYS A 165 -69.92 40.01 -28.81
N MET A 166 -69.07 39.60 -29.76
CA MET A 166 -69.02 40.18 -31.11
C MET A 166 -70.34 39.96 -31.87
N GLN A 167 -70.86 38.74 -31.89
CA GLN A 167 -72.15 38.43 -32.51
C GLN A 167 -73.26 39.32 -31.96
N ARG A 168 -73.32 39.47 -30.63
CA ARG A 168 -74.31 40.36 -29.97
C ARG A 168 -74.09 41.83 -30.30
N ALA A 169 -72.85 42.31 -30.36
CA ALA A 169 -72.54 43.70 -30.71
C ALA A 169 -72.92 44.05 -32.15
N GLU A 170 -72.81 43.09 -33.07
CA GLU A 170 -73.24 43.21 -34.47
C GLU A 170 -74.77 43.03 -34.66
N GLY A 171 -75.52 42.76 -33.58
CA GLY A 171 -76.96 42.52 -33.61
C GLY A 171 -77.37 41.12 -34.11
N GLN A 172 -76.44 40.18 -34.16
CA GLN A 172 -76.69 38.79 -34.55
C GLN A 172 -77.04 37.92 -33.33
N ASP A 173 -77.76 36.82 -33.57
CA ASP A 173 -78.02 35.82 -32.53
C ASP A 173 -76.76 35.01 -32.23
N PRO A 174 -76.39 34.85 -30.94
CA PRO A 174 -75.20 34.11 -30.54
C PRO A 174 -75.36 32.61 -30.81
N ASN A 175 -74.25 31.94 -31.14
CA ASN A 175 -74.26 30.47 -31.28
C ASN A 175 -74.59 29.81 -29.92
N MET A 176 -75.75 29.15 -29.84
CA MET A 176 -76.26 28.54 -28.60
C MET A 176 -75.35 27.44 -28.03
N SER A 177 -74.70 26.64 -28.87
CA SER A 177 -73.76 25.61 -28.41
C SER A 177 -72.53 26.22 -27.74
N MET A 178 -72.08 27.38 -28.25
CA MET A 178 -71.00 28.14 -27.64
C MET A 178 -71.45 28.84 -26.36
N LEU A 179 -72.64 29.44 -26.35
CA LEU A 179 -73.21 30.14 -25.20
C LEU A 179 -73.43 29.20 -24.01
N LEU A 180 -73.85 27.97 -24.28
CA LEU A 180 -74.05 26.92 -23.27
C LEU A 180 -72.80 26.10 -22.96
N GLY A 181 -71.66 26.41 -23.60
CA GLY A 181 -70.37 25.80 -23.28
C GLY A 181 -70.21 24.32 -23.69
N VAL A 182 -70.99 23.83 -24.67
CA VAL A 182 -70.94 22.42 -25.09
C VAL A 182 -69.69 22.15 -25.94
N ARG A 183 -68.86 21.17 -25.55
CA ARG A 183 -67.58 20.87 -26.21
C ARG A 183 -67.38 19.38 -26.55
N PRO A 184 -66.67 19.07 -27.66
CA PRO A 184 -66.16 17.74 -27.95
C PRO A 184 -64.88 17.42 -27.14
N PRO A 185 -64.56 16.13 -26.92
CA PRO A 185 -63.36 15.71 -26.18
C PRO A 185 -62.09 16.10 -26.95
N THR A 186 -61.09 16.64 -26.25
CA THR A 186 -59.83 17.10 -26.84
C THR A 186 -58.73 16.06 -26.64
N ASN A 187 -58.03 15.70 -27.72
CA ASN A 187 -56.90 14.75 -27.72
C ASN A 187 -55.58 15.45 -27.39
N GLU A 188 -54.73 14.74 -26.66
CA GLU A 188 -53.46 15.18 -26.11
C GLU A 188 -52.31 15.09 -27.14
N GLN A 189 -51.42 16.09 -27.18
CA GLN A 189 -50.15 16.03 -27.91
C GLN A 189 -49.00 16.54 -27.03
N GLU A 190 -47.88 15.82 -27.12
CA GLU A 190 -46.70 15.94 -26.26
C GLU A 190 -45.76 17.07 -26.71
N LEU A 191 -45.26 17.84 -25.75
CA LEU A 191 -44.04 18.63 -25.90
C LEU A 191 -43.14 18.37 -24.69
N ASP A 192 -41.88 18.11 -24.99
CA ASP A 192 -40.92 17.55 -24.05
C ASP A 192 -39.81 18.56 -23.76
N THR A 193 -39.78 19.08 -22.54
CA THR A 193 -38.65 19.86 -22.02
C THR A 193 -38.54 19.65 -20.51
N PRO A 194 -37.34 19.35 -19.97
CA PRO A 194 -37.15 19.22 -18.53
C PRO A 194 -37.13 20.61 -17.88
N VAL A 195 -37.94 20.79 -16.84
CA VAL A 195 -38.15 22.05 -16.10
C VAL A 195 -37.72 21.86 -14.63
N SER A 196 -37.14 22.90 -14.03
CA SER A 196 -36.49 22.86 -12.71
C SER A 196 -37.47 22.80 -11.53
N SER A 197 -36.93 22.56 -10.32
CA SER A 197 -37.76 22.39 -9.11
C SER A 197 -38.49 23.65 -8.64
N ASP A 198 -37.93 24.84 -8.87
CA ASP A 198 -38.56 26.13 -8.54
C ASP A 198 -39.71 26.44 -9.52
N GLU A 199 -39.51 26.06 -10.78
CA GLU A 199 -40.52 26.16 -11.82
C GLU A 199 -41.70 25.19 -11.58
N LYS A 200 -41.52 24.04 -10.91
CA LYS A 200 -42.65 23.17 -10.49
C LYS A 200 -43.60 23.87 -9.53
N GLN A 201 -43.07 24.59 -8.55
CA GLN A 201 -43.90 25.33 -7.59
C GLN A 201 -44.64 26.46 -8.31
N THR A 202 -43.93 27.16 -9.20
CA THR A 202 -44.49 28.19 -10.06
C THR A 202 -45.61 27.64 -10.96
N LEU A 203 -45.41 26.49 -11.62
CA LEU A 203 -46.42 25.80 -12.44
C LEU A 203 -47.66 25.41 -11.63
N ARG A 204 -47.49 24.89 -10.40
CA ARG A 204 -48.62 24.56 -9.50
C ARG A 204 -49.41 25.81 -9.13
N HIS A 205 -48.73 26.90 -8.82
CA HIS A 205 -49.36 28.18 -8.52
C HIS A 205 -50.14 28.73 -9.72
N TRP A 206 -49.55 28.70 -10.91
CA TRP A 206 -50.21 29.14 -12.15
C TRP A 206 -51.39 28.25 -12.53
N LEU A 207 -51.30 26.94 -12.34
CA LEU A 207 -52.45 26.03 -12.48
C LEU A 207 -53.61 26.41 -11.56
N SER A 208 -53.33 26.80 -10.31
CA SER A 208 -54.36 27.28 -9.38
C SER A 208 -55.01 28.56 -9.90
N LYS A 209 -54.21 29.56 -10.27
CA LYS A 209 -54.71 30.82 -10.83
C LYS A 209 -55.54 30.61 -12.09
N LEU A 210 -55.12 29.69 -12.95
CA LEU A 210 -55.82 29.35 -14.18
C LEU A 210 -57.18 28.70 -13.90
N ARG A 211 -57.26 27.84 -12.88
CA ARG A 211 -58.53 27.28 -12.42
C ARG A 211 -59.48 28.37 -11.89
N ASP A 212 -58.95 29.32 -11.13
CA ASP A 212 -59.73 30.45 -10.62
C ASP A 212 -60.23 31.32 -11.79
N LEU A 213 -59.38 31.62 -12.77
CA LEU A 213 -59.75 32.33 -13.99
C LEU A 213 -60.85 31.60 -14.77
N ARG A 214 -60.73 30.29 -14.97
CA ARG A 214 -61.78 29.51 -15.65
C ARG A 214 -63.11 29.57 -14.90
N SER A 215 -63.10 29.59 -13.57
CA SER A 215 -64.32 29.79 -12.78
C SER A 215 -64.94 31.17 -13.01
N GLU A 216 -64.14 32.23 -13.08
CA GLU A 216 -64.62 33.57 -13.40
C GLU A 216 -65.16 33.67 -14.84
N VAL A 217 -64.52 33.01 -15.79
CA VAL A 217 -64.99 32.91 -17.18
C VAL A 217 -66.35 32.21 -17.25
N GLU A 218 -66.55 31.15 -16.48
CA GLU A 218 -67.84 30.45 -16.44
C GLU A 218 -68.94 31.29 -15.76
N LYS A 219 -68.61 32.04 -14.70
CA LYS A 219 -69.53 33.02 -14.12
C LYS A 219 -69.93 34.08 -15.14
N LEU A 220 -68.96 34.61 -15.89
CA LEU A 220 -69.21 35.59 -16.95
C LEU A 220 -70.11 35.01 -18.06
N ARG A 221 -69.86 33.77 -18.48
CA ARG A 221 -70.73 33.05 -19.42
C ARG A 221 -72.16 32.99 -18.88
N GLY A 222 -72.33 32.60 -17.62
CA GLY A 222 -73.64 32.55 -16.96
C GLY A 222 -74.36 33.91 -16.95
N MET A 223 -73.66 35.01 -16.65
CA MET A 223 -74.24 36.36 -16.71
C MET A 223 -74.67 36.75 -18.13
N ILE A 224 -73.84 36.47 -19.14
CA ILE A 224 -74.17 36.75 -20.54
C ILE A 224 -75.38 35.92 -20.99
N SER A 225 -75.40 34.63 -20.67
CA SER A 225 -76.52 33.73 -20.99
C SER A 225 -77.82 34.17 -20.32
N ASN A 226 -77.78 34.55 -19.04
CA ASN A 226 -78.95 35.04 -18.32
C ASN A 226 -79.45 36.35 -18.92
N LYS A 227 -78.55 37.30 -19.20
CA LYS A 227 -78.93 38.58 -19.81
C LYS A 227 -79.50 38.40 -21.20
N TYR A 228 -78.94 37.50 -22.00
CA TYR A 228 -79.49 37.14 -23.30
C TYR A 228 -80.90 36.54 -23.20
N ALA A 229 -81.14 35.66 -22.21
CA ALA A 229 -82.45 35.09 -21.97
C ALA A 229 -83.48 36.15 -21.53
N GLU A 230 -83.08 37.10 -20.67
CA GLU A 230 -83.90 38.28 -20.30
C GLU A 230 -84.24 39.13 -21.53
N ASP A 231 -83.24 39.54 -22.32
CA ASP A 231 -83.45 40.39 -23.50
C ASP A 231 -84.34 39.71 -24.55
N MET A 232 -84.22 38.41 -24.75
CA MET A 232 -85.10 37.64 -25.62
C MET A 232 -86.53 37.54 -25.07
N GLY A 233 -86.68 37.38 -23.75
CA GLY A 233 -87.98 37.41 -23.07
C GLY A 233 -88.68 38.77 -23.17
N ASP A 234 -87.94 39.87 -23.00
CA ASP A 234 -88.45 41.23 -23.09
C ASP A 234 -88.88 41.60 -24.53
N ASN A 235 -88.11 41.17 -25.55
CA ASN A 235 -88.48 41.34 -26.96
C ASN A 235 -89.76 40.57 -27.33
N LEU A 236 -90.01 39.40 -26.73
CA LEU A 236 -91.24 38.63 -26.93
C LEU A 236 -92.48 39.27 -26.25
N ASN A 237 -92.29 39.94 -25.10
CA ASN A 237 -93.36 40.69 -24.41
C ASN A 237 -93.70 42.04 -25.08
N CYS A 238 -92.78 42.63 -25.85
CA CYS A 238 -93.00 43.91 -26.54
C CYS A 238 -93.69 43.75 -27.92
N ALA A 239 -93.64 42.56 -28.52
CA ALA A 239 -94.27 42.27 -29.82
C ALA A 239 -95.75 41.82 -29.73
N THR A 240 -96.33 41.77 -28.52
CA THR A 240 -97.71 41.30 -28.27
C THR A 240 -98.65 42.35 -27.67
N GLN A 241 -98.36 43.65 -27.84
CA GLN A 241 -99.30 44.75 -27.59
C GLN A 241 -99.86 45.37 -28.87
#